data_AF-A0A7R9KNQ2-F1
#
_entry.id   AF-A0A7R9KNQ2-F1
#
_cell.length_a   1.000
_cell.length_b   1.000
_cell.length_c   1.000
_cell.angle_alpha   90.00
_cell.angle_beta   90.00
_cell.angle_gamma   90.00
#
_symmetry.space_group_name_H-M   'P 1'
#
loop_
_entity.id
_entity.type
_entity.pdbx_description
1 polymer ?
#
loop_
_entity_poly.entity_id
_entity_poly.type
_entity_poly.pdbx_seq_one_letter_code
_entity_poly.pdbx_strand_id
1 'polypeptide(L)'
;MPPEEISEAKSGRHFNNRVVLVTGSSSGIGEAIVKLFSLLGAKVVVTGRKAGEVKRVANEAHQLSPHKHRPLEVVADVTKPDDLKKLMDETIKTYGKLDVLVNNAGMFKMSGIRDNKNFIKTYDETFQVNVRPVLKLSQLAVPHLDKTNGTIISTSSRLSENPHRFGSAYSMSKAAIDMATKVLALELGPNIRVNSVNPALTETNMNAYVEPEVMKVLMDRVSKDTPLKRLAQ
;
A
#
# COMPACT_ATOMS: atom_id res chain seq x y z
N MET A 1 -12.49 -7.07 -10.77
CA MET A 1 -12.30 -8.52 -10.73
C MET A 1 -13.46 -9.18 -11.47
N PRO A 2 -13.20 -10.06 -12.42
CA PRO A 2 -14.21 -10.94 -13.01
C PRO A 2 -14.90 -11.80 -11.93
N PRO A 3 -16.15 -12.24 -12.15
CA PRO A 3 -16.89 -13.08 -11.21
C PRO A 3 -16.17 -14.40 -10.86
N GLU A 4 -15.39 -14.94 -11.79
CA GLU A 4 -14.63 -16.19 -11.64
C GLU A 4 -13.49 -16.06 -10.62
N GLU A 5 -12.74 -14.96 -10.64
CA GLU A 5 -11.67 -14.68 -9.65
C GLU A 5 -12.23 -14.46 -8.22
N ILE A 6 -13.46 -13.94 -8.12
CA ILE A 6 -14.17 -13.80 -6.84
C ILE A 6 -14.58 -15.16 -6.29
N SER A 7 -14.92 -16.13 -7.16
CA SER A 7 -15.23 -17.51 -6.80
C SER A 7 -13.99 -18.26 -6.31
N GLU A 8 -12.86 -18.09 -7.00
CA GLU A 8 -11.58 -18.71 -6.63
C GLU A 8 -11.00 -18.14 -5.34
N ALA A 9 -11.10 -16.83 -5.10
CA ALA A 9 -10.66 -16.22 -3.85
C ALA A 9 -11.42 -16.76 -2.63
N LYS A 10 -12.67 -17.19 -2.81
CA LYS A 10 -13.49 -17.81 -1.76
C LYS A 10 -13.12 -19.26 -1.46
N SER A 11 -12.37 -19.97 -2.32
CA SER A 11 -12.20 -21.43 -2.20
C SER A 11 -10.97 -21.88 -1.39
N GLY A 12 -10.13 -20.97 -0.88
CA GLY A 12 -8.92 -21.41 -0.15
C GLY A 12 -8.30 -20.50 0.92
N ARG A 13 -8.67 -19.22 1.05
CA ARG A 13 -8.11 -18.33 2.09
C ARG A 13 -9.16 -17.37 2.66
N HIS A 14 -9.74 -17.74 3.79
CA HIS A 14 -10.68 -16.88 4.51
C HIS A 14 -9.95 -15.98 5.51
N PHE A 15 -10.21 -14.66 5.47
CA PHE A 15 -9.68 -13.68 6.41
C PHE A 15 -10.70 -13.31 7.49
N ASN A 16 -11.65 -14.21 7.76
CA ASN A 16 -12.72 -14.02 8.74
C ASN A 16 -12.18 -13.46 10.07
N ASN A 17 -12.66 -12.28 10.46
CA ASN A 17 -12.29 -11.60 11.71
C ASN A 17 -10.79 -11.26 11.87
N ARG A 18 -9.99 -11.34 10.80
CA ARG A 18 -8.64 -10.78 10.78
C ARG A 18 -8.73 -9.26 10.64
N VAL A 19 -7.87 -8.55 11.36
CA VAL A 19 -7.79 -7.09 11.34
C VAL A 19 -6.66 -6.66 10.42
N VAL A 20 -7.02 -5.91 9.37
CA VAL A 20 -6.10 -5.50 8.31
C VAL A 20 -6.04 -3.99 8.24
N LEU A 21 -4.85 -3.43 8.45
CA LEU A 21 -4.57 -2.01 8.24
C LEU A 21 -3.89 -1.82 6.88
N VAL A 22 -4.47 -1.01 5.99
CA VAL A 22 -3.87 -0.72 4.68
C VAL A 22 -3.66 0.77 4.51
N THR A 23 -2.41 1.22 4.39
CA THR A 23 -2.14 2.65 4.13
C THR A 23 -2.38 3.01 2.66
N GLY A 24 -2.82 4.24 2.40
CA GLY A 24 -3.16 4.67 1.03
C GLY A 24 -4.36 3.93 0.43
N SER A 25 -5.25 3.42 1.29
CA SER A 25 -6.40 2.59 0.90
C SER A 25 -7.58 3.36 0.28
N SER A 26 -7.54 4.68 0.24
CA SER A 26 -8.62 5.49 -0.33
C SER A 26 -8.55 5.64 -1.86
N SER A 27 -7.62 4.95 -2.54
CA SER A 27 -7.49 4.97 -4.01
C SER A 27 -6.57 3.85 -4.54
N GLY A 28 -6.68 3.52 -5.83
CA GLY A 28 -5.72 2.69 -6.57
C GLY A 28 -5.54 1.29 -5.97
N ILE A 29 -4.29 0.81 -5.91
CA ILE A 29 -3.96 -0.52 -5.37
C ILE A 29 -4.48 -0.69 -3.94
N GLY A 30 -4.34 0.33 -3.09
CA GLY A 30 -4.78 0.24 -1.70
C GLY A 30 -6.30 0.04 -1.56
N GLU A 31 -7.07 0.72 -2.42
CA GLU A 31 -8.53 0.54 -2.49
C GLU A 31 -8.92 -0.88 -2.92
N ALA A 32 -8.24 -1.42 -3.95
CA ALA A 32 -8.46 -2.78 -4.39
C ALA A 32 -8.13 -3.79 -3.27
N ILE A 33 -7.02 -3.58 -2.55
CA ILE A 33 -6.61 -4.42 -1.41
C ILE A 33 -7.68 -4.43 -0.31
N VAL A 34 -8.16 -3.26 0.15
CA VAL A 34 -9.17 -3.24 1.24
C VAL A 34 -10.49 -3.87 0.81
N LYS A 35 -10.93 -3.64 -0.44
CA LYS A 35 -12.14 -4.26 -0.99
C LYS A 35 -12.02 -5.77 -1.03
N LEU A 36 -10.88 -6.30 -1.47
CA LEU A 36 -10.63 -7.73 -1.51
C LEU A 36 -10.58 -8.34 -0.10
N PHE A 37 -9.87 -7.71 0.85
CA PHE A 37 -9.85 -8.19 2.24
C PHE A 37 -11.24 -8.18 2.87
N SER A 38 -12.05 -7.15 2.62
CA SER A 38 -13.44 -7.11 3.08
C SER A 38 -14.28 -8.24 2.46
N LEU A 39 -14.17 -8.46 1.15
CA LEU A 39 -14.83 -9.58 0.47
C LEU A 39 -14.44 -10.94 1.05
N LEU A 40 -13.21 -11.07 1.53
CA LEU A 40 -12.68 -12.27 2.20
C LEU A 40 -13.02 -12.36 3.70
N GLY A 41 -13.83 -11.44 4.24
CA GLY A 41 -14.35 -11.47 5.61
C GLY A 41 -13.49 -10.76 6.65
N ALA A 42 -12.49 -9.98 6.24
CA ALA A 42 -11.64 -9.22 7.16
C ALA A 42 -12.35 -7.97 7.73
N LYS A 43 -11.90 -7.54 8.91
CA LYS A 43 -12.15 -6.20 9.46
C LYS A 43 -11.04 -5.28 8.96
N VAL A 44 -11.38 -4.32 8.10
CA VAL A 44 -10.39 -3.47 7.43
C VAL A 44 -10.40 -2.05 7.96
N VAL A 45 -9.24 -1.42 7.95
CA VAL A 45 -9.08 0.01 8.21
C VAL A 45 -8.87 0.72 6.88
N VAL A 46 -9.73 1.69 6.59
CA VAL A 46 -9.64 2.55 5.41
C VAL A 46 -9.11 3.90 5.84
N THR A 47 -7.95 4.25 5.29
CA THR A 47 -7.25 5.50 5.55
C THR A 47 -6.76 6.19 4.27
N GLY A 48 -6.70 7.52 4.37
CA GLY A 48 -6.25 8.45 3.34
C GLY A 48 -6.39 9.90 3.81
N ARG A 49 -5.90 10.84 3.00
CA ARG A 49 -5.91 12.28 3.34
C ARG A 49 -7.26 12.97 3.11
N LYS A 50 -8.07 12.44 2.20
CA LYS A 50 -9.35 13.04 1.79
C LYS A 50 -10.50 12.26 2.44
N ALA A 51 -11.23 12.91 3.35
CA ALA A 51 -12.35 12.30 4.06
C ALA A 51 -13.42 11.71 3.12
N GLY A 52 -13.72 12.41 2.02
CA GLY A 52 -14.69 11.93 1.02
C GLY A 52 -14.30 10.57 0.41
N GLU A 53 -13.04 10.41 0.00
CA GLU A 53 -12.55 9.15 -0.57
C GLU A 53 -12.48 8.02 0.46
N VAL A 54 -12.07 8.33 1.70
CA VAL A 54 -12.08 7.37 2.81
C VAL A 54 -13.48 6.82 3.03
N LYS A 55 -14.48 7.72 3.12
CA LYS A 55 -15.88 7.34 3.32
C LYS A 55 -16.43 6.54 2.15
N ARG A 56 -16.13 6.94 0.90
CA ARG A 56 -16.55 6.22 -0.31
C ARG A 56 -16.05 4.78 -0.28
N VAL A 57 -14.73 4.59 -0.12
CA VAL A 57 -14.12 3.26 -0.12
C VAL A 57 -14.62 2.41 1.06
N ALA A 58 -14.81 3.01 2.25
CA ALA A 58 -15.35 2.30 3.40
C ALA A 58 -16.78 1.78 3.16
N ASN A 59 -17.64 2.58 2.51
CA ASN A 59 -18.99 2.14 2.15
C ASN A 59 -18.97 0.98 1.14
N GLU A 60 -18.14 1.08 0.11
CA GLU A 60 -18.00 0.03 -0.90
C GLU A 60 -17.44 -1.28 -0.28
N ALA A 61 -16.42 -1.17 0.57
CA ALA A 61 -15.85 -2.30 1.30
C ALA A 61 -16.87 -2.95 2.27
N HIS A 62 -17.70 -2.14 2.94
CA HIS A 62 -18.79 -2.63 3.79
C HIS A 62 -19.82 -3.45 3.00
N GLN A 63 -20.18 -2.99 1.80
CA GLN A 63 -21.14 -3.70 0.94
C GLN A 63 -20.62 -5.07 0.50
N LEU A 64 -19.32 -5.15 0.17
CA LEU A 64 -18.64 -6.39 -0.24
C LEU A 64 -18.45 -7.40 0.89
N SER A 65 -18.41 -6.94 2.14
CA SER A 65 -18.15 -7.82 3.30
C SER A 65 -19.27 -8.86 3.49
N PRO A 66 -18.95 -10.18 3.51
CA PRO A 66 -19.94 -11.22 3.77
C PRO A 66 -20.52 -11.13 5.19
N HIS A 67 -19.71 -10.67 6.16
CA HIS A 67 -20.12 -10.51 7.56
C HIS A 67 -20.63 -9.10 7.91
N LYS A 68 -20.83 -8.24 6.89
CA LYS A 68 -21.19 -6.82 7.05
C LYS A 68 -20.35 -6.09 8.09
N HIS A 69 -19.05 -6.41 8.19
CA HIS A 69 -18.14 -5.64 9.02
C HIS A 69 -18.11 -4.20 8.52
N ARG A 70 -18.24 -3.24 9.44
CA ARG A 70 -18.07 -1.83 9.11
C ARG A 70 -16.57 -1.50 9.16
N PRO A 71 -15.97 -1.04 8.05
CA PRO A 71 -14.58 -0.61 8.06
C PRO A 71 -14.37 0.55 9.04
N LEU A 72 -13.20 0.60 9.66
CA LEU A 72 -12.77 1.75 10.44
C LEU A 72 -12.26 2.83 9.49
N GLU A 73 -12.89 4.01 9.53
CA GLU A 73 -12.55 5.16 8.70
C GLU A 73 -11.57 6.07 9.46
N VAL A 74 -10.34 6.24 8.96
CA VAL A 74 -9.33 7.11 9.60
C VAL A 74 -8.73 8.07 8.58
N VAL A 75 -9.06 9.36 8.70
CA VAL A 75 -8.37 10.41 7.94
C VAL A 75 -7.01 10.67 8.57
N ALA A 76 -5.95 10.44 7.78
CA ALA A 76 -4.56 10.52 8.20
C ALA A 76 -3.63 10.85 7.03
N ASP A 77 -2.59 11.64 7.31
CA ASP A 77 -1.46 11.89 6.43
C ASP A 77 -0.25 11.08 6.91
N VAL A 78 0.22 10.14 6.09
CA VAL A 78 1.34 9.26 6.43
C VAL A 78 2.66 10.00 6.66
N THR A 79 2.77 11.26 6.22
CA THR A 79 3.94 12.09 6.48
C THR A 79 4.00 12.63 7.92
N LYS A 80 2.89 12.55 8.67
CA LYS A 80 2.75 13.09 10.03
C LYS A 80 2.85 11.96 11.07
N PRO A 81 3.86 11.95 11.95
CA PRO A 81 4.02 10.91 12.97
C PRO A 81 2.80 10.73 13.88
N ASP A 82 2.13 11.82 14.25
CA ASP A 82 0.96 11.78 15.12
C ASP A 82 -0.24 11.10 14.43
N ASP A 83 -0.39 11.30 13.13
CA ASP A 83 -1.43 10.61 12.34
C ASP A 83 -1.14 9.11 12.24
N LEU A 84 0.13 8.70 12.13
CA LEU A 84 0.52 7.28 12.15
C LEU A 84 0.23 6.63 13.51
N LYS A 85 0.51 7.37 14.60
CA LYS A 85 0.19 6.91 15.97
C LYS A 85 -1.33 6.79 16.15
N LYS A 86 -2.07 7.83 15.78
CA LYS A 86 -3.55 7.83 15.79
C LYS A 86 -4.12 6.65 15.01
N LEU A 87 -3.58 6.39 13.81
CA LEU A 87 -4.03 5.28 12.96
C LEU A 87 -3.88 3.92 13.67
N MET A 88 -2.74 3.69 14.34
CA MET A 88 -2.54 2.47 15.12
C MET A 88 -3.46 2.44 16.36
N ASP A 89 -3.49 3.51 17.14
CA ASP A 89 -4.29 3.60 18.37
C ASP A 89 -5.78 3.37 18.10
N GLU A 90 -6.35 4.00 17.07
CA GLU A 90 -7.76 3.81 16.69
C GLU A 90 -8.04 2.40 16.18
N THR A 91 -7.09 1.79 15.48
CA THR A 91 -7.20 0.39 15.02
C THR A 91 -7.29 -0.56 16.21
N ILE A 92 -6.37 -0.41 17.16
CA ILE A 92 -6.33 -1.25 18.36
C ILE A 92 -7.51 -0.97 19.28
N LYS A 93 -7.92 0.29 19.45
CA LYS A 93 -9.11 0.66 20.23
C LYS A 93 -10.38 0.03 19.65
N THR A 94 -10.52 0.05 18.33
CA THR A 94 -11.73 -0.44 17.64
C THR A 94 -11.79 -1.96 17.58
N TYR A 95 -10.68 -2.63 17.28
CA TYR A 95 -10.68 -4.07 16.98
C TYR A 95 -9.92 -4.94 17.98
N GLY A 96 -9.20 -4.34 18.94
CA GLY A 96 -8.47 -5.03 20.01
C GLY A 96 -7.16 -5.71 19.58
N LYS A 97 -6.89 -5.81 18.28
CA LYS A 97 -5.71 -6.48 17.72
C LYS A 97 -5.36 -5.96 16.32
N LEU A 98 -4.21 -6.37 15.81
CA LEU A 98 -3.80 -6.23 14.42
C LEU A 98 -3.26 -7.57 13.93
N ASP A 99 -3.75 -8.05 12.78
CA ASP A 99 -3.28 -9.31 12.18
C ASP A 99 -2.38 -9.04 10.94
N VAL A 100 -2.68 -7.99 10.17
CA VAL A 100 -1.99 -7.66 8.93
C VAL A 100 -1.76 -6.15 8.83
N LEU A 101 -0.51 -5.74 8.63
CA LEU A 101 -0.14 -4.39 8.22
C LEU A 101 0.24 -4.40 6.74
N VAL A 102 -0.45 -3.60 5.92
CA VAL A 102 -0.10 -3.36 4.52
C VAL A 102 0.37 -1.91 4.36
N ASN A 103 1.69 -1.75 4.20
CA ASN A 103 2.35 -0.49 3.91
C ASN A 103 2.28 -0.21 2.40
N ASN A 104 1.17 0.38 1.95
CA ASN A 104 0.91 0.61 0.52
C ASN A 104 0.98 2.08 0.09
N ALA A 105 0.82 3.04 1.00
CA ALA A 105 0.91 4.46 0.66
C ALA A 105 2.25 4.79 -0.04
N GLY A 106 2.18 5.60 -1.08
CA GLY A 106 3.35 6.03 -1.81
C GLY A 106 3.06 7.19 -2.75
N MET A 107 4.12 7.84 -3.22
CA MET A 107 4.09 8.82 -4.29
C MET A 107 5.22 8.55 -5.27
N PHE A 108 4.98 8.91 -6.53
CA PHE A 108 6.00 8.99 -7.56
C PHE A 108 6.15 10.47 -7.94
N LYS A 109 7.39 10.90 -8.20
CA LYS A 109 7.70 12.21 -8.76
C LYS A 109 8.95 12.06 -9.61
N MET A 110 8.89 12.55 -10.85
CA MET A 110 10.04 12.51 -11.74
C MET A 110 11.20 13.32 -11.13
N SER A 111 12.38 12.71 -11.10
CA SER A 111 13.59 13.29 -10.53
C SER A 111 14.85 12.75 -11.20
N GLY A 112 15.77 13.66 -11.52
CA GLY A 112 17.09 13.34 -12.05
C GLY A 112 18.18 14.10 -11.30
N ILE A 113 19.33 13.47 -11.10
CA ILE A 113 20.46 14.08 -10.36
C ILE A 113 20.97 15.38 -11.02
N ARG A 114 20.71 15.57 -12.33
CA ARG A 114 21.04 16.80 -13.07
C ARG A 114 20.10 17.97 -12.78
N ASP A 115 18.95 17.74 -12.15
CA ASP A 115 18.09 18.81 -11.63
C ASP A 115 18.64 19.29 -10.29
N ASN A 116 19.69 20.10 -10.36
CA ASN A 116 20.42 20.59 -9.18
C ASN A 116 19.54 21.41 -8.22
N LYS A 117 18.40 21.94 -8.67
CA LYS A 117 17.55 22.80 -7.84
C LYS A 117 16.52 22.00 -7.04
N ASN A 118 15.95 20.94 -7.61
CA ASN A 118 14.83 20.23 -6.99
C ASN A 118 15.13 18.79 -6.58
N PHE A 119 16.30 18.24 -6.91
CA PHE A 119 16.58 16.83 -6.68
C PHE A 119 16.49 16.46 -5.18
N ILE A 120 17.21 17.16 -4.30
CA ILE A 120 17.21 16.87 -2.85
C ILE A 120 15.82 17.05 -2.24
N LYS A 121 15.13 18.15 -2.57
CA LYS A 121 13.74 18.36 -2.13
C LYS A 121 12.82 17.21 -2.55
N THR A 122 12.95 16.75 -3.80
CA THR A 122 12.15 15.63 -4.30
C THR A 122 12.53 14.31 -3.64
N TYR A 123 13.82 14.10 -3.34
CA TYR A 123 14.30 12.98 -2.56
C TYR A 123 13.66 12.96 -1.17
N ASP A 124 13.72 14.08 -0.44
CA ASP A 124 13.17 14.21 0.91
C ASP A 124 11.65 13.98 0.92
N GLU A 125 10.91 14.62 0.00
CA GLU A 125 9.46 14.41 -0.17
C GLU A 125 9.14 12.94 -0.44
N THR A 126 9.92 12.30 -1.33
CA THR A 126 9.71 10.89 -1.70
C THR A 126 9.97 9.97 -0.50
N PHE A 127 11.06 10.16 0.24
CA PHE A 127 11.39 9.32 1.41
C PHE A 127 10.42 9.56 2.58
N GLN A 128 9.98 10.81 2.75
CA GLN A 128 8.99 11.18 3.77
C GLN A 128 7.64 10.47 3.55
N VAL A 129 7.25 10.22 2.30
CA VAL A 129 6.00 9.51 1.96
C VAL A 129 6.22 7.99 1.81
N ASN A 130 7.30 7.56 1.17
CA ASN A 130 7.45 6.17 0.74
C ASN A 130 8.18 5.28 1.76
N VAL A 131 9.06 5.83 2.61
CA VAL A 131 9.96 5.04 3.46
C VAL A 131 9.67 5.28 4.94
N ARG A 132 9.70 6.54 5.38
CA ARG A 132 9.52 6.90 6.78
C ARG A 132 8.25 6.32 7.42
N PRO A 133 7.06 6.41 6.80
CA PRO A 133 5.85 5.82 7.37
C PRO A 133 5.90 4.30 7.45
N VAL A 134 6.57 3.62 6.51
CA VAL A 134 6.72 2.16 6.52
C VAL A 134 7.47 1.73 7.77
N LEU A 135 8.61 2.35 8.05
CA LEU A 135 9.39 2.06 9.25
C LEU A 135 8.62 2.42 10.52
N LYS A 136 7.98 3.60 10.55
CA LYS A 136 7.29 4.07 11.74
C LYS A 136 6.06 3.23 12.09
N LEU A 137 5.22 2.88 11.11
CA LEU A 137 4.06 2.01 11.35
C LEU A 137 4.49 0.59 11.67
N SER A 138 5.54 0.07 11.04
CA SER A 138 6.08 -1.24 11.39
C SER A 138 6.51 -1.26 12.85
N GLN A 139 7.29 -0.27 13.30
CA GLN A 139 7.66 -0.11 14.72
C GLN A 139 6.44 -0.09 15.65
N LEU A 140 5.39 0.68 15.32
CA LEU A 140 4.17 0.76 16.13
C LEU A 140 3.37 -0.56 16.12
N ALA A 141 3.45 -1.32 15.03
CA ALA A 141 2.66 -2.54 14.84
C ALA A 141 3.26 -3.77 15.54
N VAL A 142 4.59 -3.83 15.72
CA VAL A 142 5.30 -4.97 16.35
C VAL A 142 4.59 -5.53 17.59
N PRO A 143 4.31 -4.75 18.65
CA PRO A 143 3.71 -5.29 19.88
C PRO A 143 2.29 -5.85 19.69
N HIS A 144 1.62 -5.53 18.57
CA HIS A 144 0.29 -6.02 18.25
C HIS A 144 0.34 -7.23 17.31
N LEU A 145 1.27 -7.22 16.34
CA LEU A 145 1.49 -8.32 15.41
C LEU A 145 2.12 -9.54 16.10
N ASP A 146 2.98 -9.33 17.10
CA ASP A 146 3.55 -10.44 17.90
C ASP A 146 2.45 -11.27 18.57
N LYS A 147 1.39 -10.60 19.07
CA LYS A 147 0.26 -11.27 19.74
C LYS A 147 -0.59 -12.13 18.81
N THR A 148 -0.50 -11.89 17.50
CA THR A 148 -1.34 -12.55 16.49
C THR A 148 -0.56 -13.44 15.53
N ASN A 149 0.76 -13.54 15.70
CA ASN A 149 1.69 -14.07 14.70
C ASN A 149 1.43 -13.44 13.32
N GLY A 150 1.31 -12.11 13.33
CA GLY A 150 0.82 -11.32 12.23
C GLY A 150 1.82 -11.18 11.08
N THR A 151 1.50 -10.30 10.14
CA THR A 151 2.36 -10.06 8.98
C THR A 151 2.41 -8.61 8.56
N ILE A 152 3.57 -8.20 8.07
CA ILE A 152 3.81 -6.92 7.41
C ILE A 152 4.03 -7.19 5.92
N ILE A 153 3.30 -6.48 5.07
CA ILE A 153 3.46 -6.50 3.62
C ILE A 153 3.68 -5.07 3.14
N SER A 154 4.75 -4.82 2.40
CA SER A 154 5.02 -3.49 1.83
C SER A 154 4.88 -3.48 0.32
N THR A 155 4.21 -2.46 -0.23
CA THR A 155 4.16 -2.24 -1.68
C THR A 155 5.43 -1.51 -2.11
N SER A 156 6.35 -2.27 -2.70
CA SER A 156 7.56 -1.76 -3.32
C SER A 156 7.29 -1.37 -4.79
N SER A 157 8.19 -1.69 -5.72
CA SER A 157 8.00 -1.51 -7.16
C SER A 157 9.02 -2.34 -7.92
N ARG A 158 8.71 -2.75 -9.16
CA ARG A 158 9.73 -3.24 -10.11
C ARG A 158 10.91 -2.27 -10.25
N LEU A 159 10.68 -0.97 -10.05
CA LEU A 159 11.71 0.06 -10.14
C LEU A 159 12.74 0.02 -9.02
N SER A 160 12.57 -0.80 -7.97
CA SER A 160 13.61 -1.02 -6.96
C SER A 160 14.83 -1.74 -7.54
N GLU A 161 14.60 -2.65 -8.49
CA GLU A 161 15.63 -3.47 -9.13
C GLU A 161 15.91 -3.03 -10.57
N ASN A 162 14.89 -2.51 -11.27
CA ASN A 162 14.99 -2.13 -12.67
C ASN A 162 14.63 -0.64 -12.85
N PRO A 163 15.53 0.28 -12.52
CA PRO A 163 15.27 1.71 -12.59
C PRO A 163 15.20 2.21 -14.04
N HIS A 164 14.63 3.40 -14.22
CA HIS A 164 14.66 4.13 -15.50
C HIS A 164 15.08 5.59 -15.27
N ARG A 165 15.46 6.27 -16.36
CA ARG A 165 15.82 7.69 -16.30
C ARG A 165 14.69 8.51 -15.68
N PHE A 166 15.03 9.47 -14.84
CA PHE A 166 14.07 10.31 -14.10
C PHE A 166 13.27 9.60 -13.02
N GLY A 167 13.54 8.32 -12.72
CA GLY A 167 12.97 7.59 -11.59
C GLY A 167 13.82 7.64 -10.32
N SER A 168 14.79 8.55 -10.22
CA SER A 168 15.94 8.43 -9.30
C SER A 168 15.55 8.33 -7.82
N ALA A 169 14.88 9.35 -7.27
CA ALA A 169 14.46 9.35 -5.86
C ALA A 169 13.50 8.20 -5.54
N TYR A 170 12.56 7.93 -6.45
CA TYR A 170 11.57 6.87 -6.28
C TYR A 170 12.21 5.48 -6.26
N SER A 171 13.07 5.17 -7.22
CA SER A 171 13.76 3.88 -7.32
C SER A 171 14.59 3.62 -6.06
N MET A 172 15.33 4.64 -5.58
CA MET A 172 16.05 4.55 -4.30
C MET A 172 15.10 4.30 -3.12
N SER A 173 13.96 4.99 -3.05
CA SER A 173 12.98 4.77 -1.98
C SER A 173 12.42 3.34 -1.99
N LYS A 174 12.16 2.76 -3.18
CA LYS A 174 11.62 1.40 -3.30
C LYS A 174 12.69 0.33 -3.04
N ALA A 175 13.95 0.58 -3.44
CA ALA A 175 15.08 -0.25 -3.03
C ALA A 175 15.28 -0.22 -1.49
N ALA A 176 15.09 0.92 -0.85
CA ALA A 176 15.12 1.03 0.61
C ALA A 176 14.00 0.19 1.27
N ILE A 177 12.80 0.13 0.68
CA ILE A 177 11.71 -0.75 1.16
C ILE A 177 12.07 -2.23 1.02
N ASP A 178 12.67 -2.64 -0.09
CA ASP A 178 13.08 -4.03 -0.28
C ASP A 178 14.15 -4.44 0.74
N MET A 179 15.12 -3.56 1.01
CA MET A 179 16.12 -3.81 2.04
C MET A 179 15.52 -3.81 3.45
N ALA A 180 14.66 -2.83 3.77
CA ALA A 180 13.98 -2.77 5.07
C ALA A 180 13.13 -4.02 5.31
N THR A 181 12.49 -4.56 4.26
CA THR A 181 11.72 -5.80 4.34
C THR A 181 12.61 -6.97 4.77
N LYS A 182 13.78 -7.12 4.17
CA LYS A 182 14.74 -8.19 4.51
C LYS A 182 15.25 -8.05 5.95
N VAL A 183 15.61 -6.84 6.35
CA VAL A 183 16.08 -6.55 7.72
C VAL A 183 14.98 -6.86 8.74
N LEU A 184 13.78 -6.32 8.57
CA LEU A 184 12.66 -6.54 9.49
C LEU A 184 12.23 -8.01 9.54
N ALA A 185 12.34 -8.76 8.44
CA ALA A 185 12.07 -10.20 8.47
C ALA A 185 13.04 -10.97 9.38
N LEU A 186 14.31 -10.56 9.41
CA LEU A 186 15.32 -11.15 10.29
C LEU A 186 15.13 -10.71 11.74
N GLU A 187 14.74 -9.46 11.97
CA GLU A 187 14.55 -8.90 13.32
C GLU A 187 13.29 -9.41 14.03
N LEU A 188 12.20 -9.64 13.28
CA LEU A 188 10.87 -9.92 13.84
C LEU A 188 10.43 -11.38 13.72
N GLY A 189 11.20 -12.19 12.98
CA GLY A 189 10.99 -13.63 12.90
C GLY A 189 11.27 -14.32 14.25
N PRO A 190 10.63 -15.46 14.53
CA PRO A 190 9.70 -16.19 13.67
C PRO A 190 8.23 -15.72 13.78
N ASN A 191 7.90 -14.85 14.74
CA ASN A 191 6.51 -14.53 15.08
C ASN A 191 5.84 -13.65 14.02
N ILE A 192 6.55 -12.65 13.49
CA ILE A 192 6.01 -11.72 12.49
C ILE A 192 6.66 -12.01 11.14
N ARG A 193 5.83 -12.27 10.13
CA ARG A 193 6.30 -12.44 8.74
C ARG A 193 6.37 -11.10 8.03
N VAL A 194 7.49 -10.78 7.41
CA VAL A 194 7.67 -9.50 6.68
C VAL A 194 8.04 -9.78 5.22
N ASN A 195 7.26 -9.22 4.29
CA ASN A 195 7.48 -9.40 2.84
C ASN A 195 7.18 -8.09 2.07
N SER A 196 7.67 -7.99 0.84
CA SER A 196 7.30 -6.94 -0.10
C SER A 196 6.73 -7.52 -1.38
N VAL A 197 5.91 -6.74 -2.07
CA VAL A 197 5.45 -7.00 -3.43
C VAL A 197 5.91 -5.87 -4.33
N ASN A 198 6.29 -6.18 -5.57
CA ASN A 198 6.94 -5.22 -6.47
C ASN A 198 6.13 -5.07 -7.77
N PRO A 199 4.97 -4.38 -7.75
CA PRO A 199 4.16 -4.19 -8.95
C PRO A 199 4.93 -3.50 -10.09
N ALA A 200 4.57 -3.88 -11.31
CA ALA A 200 4.89 -3.11 -12.51
C ALA A 200 3.93 -1.92 -12.66
N LEU A 201 3.88 -1.29 -13.83
CA LEU A 201 2.96 -0.17 -14.07
C LEU A 201 1.51 -0.63 -13.89
N THR A 202 0.82 0.00 -12.95
CA THR A 202 -0.60 -0.19 -12.65
C THR A 202 -1.32 1.14 -12.83
N GLU A 203 -2.50 1.10 -13.43
CA GLU A 203 -3.36 2.28 -13.56
C GLU A 203 -3.87 2.71 -12.18
N THR A 204 -3.33 3.84 -11.71
CA THR A 204 -3.71 4.44 -10.42
C THR A 204 -3.57 5.95 -10.49
N ASN A 205 -4.22 6.66 -9.56
CA ASN A 205 -4.07 8.11 -9.41
C ASN A 205 -2.64 8.54 -9.01
N MET A 206 -1.71 7.62 -8.74
CA MET A 206 -0.32 7.96 -8.42
C MET A 206 0.36 8.70 -9.58
N ASN A 207 -0.05 8.44 -10.83
CA ASN A 207 0.53 9.07 -12.02
C ASN A 207 -0.28 10.27 -12.53
N ALA A 208 -1.24 10.78 -11.76
CA ALA A 208 -2.17 11.84 -12.20
C ALA A 208 -1.49 13.20 -12.50
N TYR A 209 -0.21 13.36 -12.19
CA TYR A 209 0.59 14.53 -12.53
C TYR A 209 1.28 14.44 -13.90
N VAL A 210 1.21 13.26 -14.56
CA VAL A 210 1.69 13.07 -15.92
C VAL A 210 0.56 13.45 -16.87
N GLU A 211 0.88 14.21 -17.93
CA GLU A 211 -0.08 14.58 -18.97
C GLU A 211 -0.83 13.35 -19.50
N PRO A 212 -2.17 13.37 -19.61
CA PRO A 212 -2.97 12.19 -19.95
C PRO A 212 -2.54 11.51 -21.25
N GLU A 213 -2.20 12.27 -22.29
CA GLU A 213 -1.74 11.76 -23.58
C GLU A 213 -0.41 11.02 -23.45
N VAL A 214 0.52 11.57 -22.65
CA VAL A 214 1.83 10.94 -22.39
C VAL A 214 1.63 9.66 -21.58
N MET A 215 0.75 9.69 -20.58
CA MET A 215 0.45 8.52 -19.77
C MET A 215 -0.17 7.40 -20.62
N LYS A 216 -1.09 7.73 -21.54
CA LYS A 216 -1.68 6.78 -22.47
C LYS A 216 -0.64 6.12 -23.37
N VAL A 217 0.26 6.91 -23.97
CA VAL A 217 1.36 6.37 -24.80
C VAL A 217 2.27 5.44 -23.99
N LEU A 218 2.58 5.81 -22.74
CA LEU A 218 3.39 4.98 -21.85
C LEU A 218 2.68 3.66 -21.53
N MET A 219 1.38 3.71 -21.17
CA MET A 219 0.58 2.52 -20.87
C MET A 219 0.45 1.59 -22.07
N ASP A 220 0.22 2.14 -23.27
CA ASP A 220 0.13 1.38 -24.51
C ASP A 220 1.45 0.67 -24.83
N ARG A 221 2.56 1.39 -24.68
CA ARG A 221 3.90 0.82 -24.90
C ARG A 221 4.20 -0.30 -23.91
N VAL A 222 4.01 -0.04 -22.61
CA VAL A 222 4.26 -1.05 -21.56
C VAL A 222 3.38 -2.28 -21.77
N SER A 223 2.12 -2.10 -22.14
CA SER A 223 1.22 -3.21 -22.44
C SER A 223 1.74 -4.02 -23.63
N LYS A 224 2.11 -3.37 -24.75
CA LYS A 224 2.65 -4.06 -25.94
C LYS A 224 3.95 -4.82 -25.65
N ASP A 225 4.83 -4.25 -24.83
CA ASP A 225 6.12 -4.85 -24.50
C ASP A 225 6.01 -5.96 -23.44
N THR A 226 4.89 -6.03 -22.70
CA THR A 226 4.62 -7.10 -21.75
C THR A 226 4.15 -8.37 -22.49
N PRO A 227 4.68 -9.58 -22.18
CA PRO A 227 4.27 -10.82 -22.87
C PRO A 227 2.76 -11.08 -22.84
N LEU A 228 2.09 -10.77 -21.72
CA LEU A 228 0.64 -10.90 -21.56
C LEU A 228 -0.18 -9.76 -22.20
N LYS A 229 0.48 -8.81 -22.87
CA LYS A 229 -0.14 -7.69 -23.59
C LYS A 229 -1.05 -6.80 -22.74
N ARG A 230 -0.79 -6.72 -21.43
CA ARG A 230 -1.56 -5.95 -20.44
C ARG A 230 -0.67 -5.34 -19.37
N LEU A 231 -1.21 -4.34 -18.67
CA LEU A 231 -0.62 -3.77 -17.45
C LEU A 231 -0.75 -4.73 -16.27
N ALA A 232 -0.01 -4.44 -15.19
CA ALA A 232 -0.24 -5.11 -13.91
C ALA A 232 -1.61 -4.69 -13.34
N GLN A 233 -2.37 -5.65 -12.82
CA GLN A 233 -3.70 -5.49 -12.25
C GLN A 233 -3.76 -6.12 -10.86
#